data_AF-A0A453NXU1-F1
#
_entry.id   AF-A0A453NXU1-F1
#
_cell.length_a   1.000
_cell.length_b   1.000
_cell.length_c   1.000
_cell.angle_alpha   90.00
_cell.angle_beta   90.00
_cell.angle_gamma   90.00
#
_symmetry.space_group_name_H-M   'P 1'
#
loop_
_entity.id
_entity.type
_entity.pdbx_description
1 polymer ?
#
loop_
_entity_poly.entity_id
_entity_poly.type
_entity_poly.pdbx_seq_one_letter_code
_entity_poly.pdbx_strand_id
1 'polypeptide(L)'
;MSSTALKSLDRSELKDSCTKFASAFSSGGSSDVDLNDLISELIVMQSTLPDRTMSAMEIFEFVREADCYPNIAIAYQIFFTMLVTVASVERSFSKLKLLKNYLRSTM
;
A
#
# COMPACT_ATOMS: atom_id res chain seq x y z
N MET A 1 7.10 -3.66 -3.93
CA MET A 1 6.33 -4.51 -4.86
C MET A 1 6.66 -4.07 -6.27
N SER A 2 7.25 -4.94 -7.09
CA SER A 2 7.47 -4.70 -8.53
C SER A 2 6.25 -5.20 -9.33
N SER A 3 5.99 -4.64 -10.51
CA SER A 3 4.89 -5.12 -11.38
C SER A 3 5.01 -6.61 -11.72
N THR A 4 6.23 -7.15 -11.78
CA THR A 4 6.48 -8.57 -12.03
C THR A 4 5.97 -9.46 -10.91
N ALA A 5 6.18 -9.06 -9.65
CA ALA A 5 5.66 -9.79 -8.49
C ALA A 5 4.14 -9.73 -8.42
N LEU A 6 3.55 -8.61 -8.85
CA LEU A 6 2.10 -8.43 -8.89
C LEU A 6 1.47 -9.26 -10.02
N LYS A 7 2.13 -9.40 -11.17
CA LYS A 7 1.69 -10.24 -12.30
C LYS A 7 1.86 -11.74 -12.08
N SER A 8 2.87 -12.15 -11.31
CA SER A 8 3.12 -13.58 -11.02
C SER A 8 2.23 -14.14 -9.92
N LEU A 9 1.50 -13.28 -9.21
CA LEU A 9 0.69 -13.67 -8.06
C LEU A 9 -0.52 -14.48 -8.52
N ASP A 10 -0.71 -15.66 -7.94
CA ASP A 10 -1.88 -16.49 -8.26
C ASP A 10 -3.17 -15.86 -7.70
N ARG A 11 -4.33 -16.22 -8.28
CA ARG A 11 -5.63 -15.74 -7.80
C ARG A 11 -5.88 -16.10 -6.33
N SER A 12 -5.41 -17.26 -5.87
CA SER A 12 -5.53 -17.66 -4.47
C SER A 12 -4.71 -16.73 -3.56
N GLU A 13 -3.47 -16.45 -3.92
CA GLU A 13 -2.57 -15.58 -3.15
C GLU A 13 -3.04 -14.12 -3.14
N LEU A 14 -3.62 -13.66 -4.24
CA LEU A 14 -4.24 -12.35 -4.38
C LEU A 14 -5.42 -12.22 -3.43
N LYS A 15 -6.33 -13.20 -3.44
CA LYS A 15 -7.49 -13.23 -2.55
C LYS A 15 -7.06 -13.25 -1.08
N ASP A 16 -6.03 -14.02 -0.74
CA ASP A 16 -5.49 -14.06 0.62
C ASP A 16 -4.85 -12.72 1.03
N SER A 17 -4.25 -12.00 0.09
CA SER A 17 -3.68 -10.67 0.35
C SER A 17 -4.78 -9.63 0.55
N CYS A 18 -5.81 -9.63 -0.30
CA CYS A 18 -6.96 -8.74 -0.18
C CYS A 18 -7.76 -9.01 1.09
N THR A 19 -7.95 -10.26 1.51
CA THR A 19 -8.64 -10.60 2.76
C THR A 19 -7.88 -10.10 3.99
N LYS A 20 -6.54 -10.26 4.01
CA LYS A 20 -5.69 -9.68 5.08
C LYS A 20 -5.84 -8.16 5.14
N PHE A 21 -5.79 -7.49 3.99
CA PHE A 21 -6.00 -6.06 3.90
C PHE A 21 -7.38 -5.66 4.45
N ALA A 22 -8.47 -6.22 3.91
CA ALA A 22 -9.83 -5.91 4.36
C ALA A 22 -10.03 -6.20 5.87
N SER A 23 -9.42 -7.26 6.40
CA SER A 23 -9.47 -7.58 7.83
C SER A 23 -8.72 -6.57 8.71
N ALA A 24 -7.61 -6.00 8.22
CA ALA A 24 -6.85 -4.98 8.94
C ALA A 24 -7.61 -3.63 8.98
N PHE A 25 -8.50 -3.40 8.02
CA PHE A 25 -9.36 -2.21 7.92
C PHE A 25 -10.83 -2.54 8.23
N SER A 26 -11.09 -3.60 9.00
CA SER A 26 -12.42 -3.93 9.50
C SER A 26 -12.49 -3.62 11.00
N SER A 27 -13.51 -2.86 11.40
CA SER A 27 -13.79 -2.56 12.81
C SER A 27 -15.28 -2.70 13.08
N GLY A 28 -15.65 -3.48 14.09
CA GLY A 28 -17.04 -3.59 14.53
C GLY A 28 -18.01 -4.30 13.57
N GLY A 29 -17.51 -5.07 12.59
CA GLY A 29 -18.35 -5.84 11.66
C GLY A 29 -18.68 -5.11 10.35
N SER A 30 -18.31 -3.84 10.22
CA SER A 30 -18.25 -3.10 8.95
C SER A 30 -16.82 -3.06 8.43
N SER A 31 -16.63 -3.33 7.15
CA SER A 31 -15.36 -3.10 6.48
C SER A 31 -15.45 -1.84 5.64
N ASP A 32 -14.43 -0.99 5.72
CA ASP A 32 -14.34 0.24 4.91
C ASP A 32 -14.03 -0.05 3.44
N VAL A 33 -13.72 -1.31 3.10
CA VAL A 33 -13.28 -1.73 1.76
C VAL A 33 -14.14 -2.91 1.32
N ASP A 34 -14.80 -2.79 0.17
CA ASP A 34 -15.48 -3.93 -0.44
C ASP A 34 -14.42 -4.89 -1.00
N LEU A 35 -14.31 -6.05 -0.33
CA LEU A 35 -13.34 -7.08 -0.67
C LEU A 35 -13.56 -7.65 -2.09
N ASN A 36 -14.82 -7.83 -2.50
CA ASN A 36 -15.12 -8.45 -3.79
C ASN A 36 -14.85 -7.48 -4.94
N ASP A 37 -15.20 -6.21 -4.77
CA ASP A 37 -14.91 -5.17 -5.76
C ASP A 37 -13.40 -4.95 -5.87
N LEU A 38 -12.69 -4.89 -4.74
CA LEU A 38 -11.23 -4.78 -4.73
C LEU A 38 -10.56 -5.94 -5.49
N ILE A 39 -10.99 -7.19 -5.24
CA ILE A 39 -10.45 -8.36 -5.95
C ILE A 39 -10.74 -8.28 -7.45
N SER A 40 -11.97 -7.90 -7.81
CA SER A 40 -12.40 -7.83 -9.21
C SER A 40 -11.63 -6.76 -9.97
N GLU A 41 -11.49 -5.57 -9.41
CA GLU A 41 -10.66 -4.50 -9.98
C GLU A 41 -9.21 -4.96 -10.13
N LEU A 42 -8.64 -5.67 -9.14
CA LEU A 42 -7.22 -6.03 -9.15
C LEU A 42 -6.90 -7.07 -10.23
N ILE A 43 -7.82 -8.00 -10.48
CA ILE A 43 -7.72 -8.96 -11.58
C ILE A 43 -7.75 -8.22 -12.93
N VAL A 44 -8.66 -7.26 -13.10
CA VAL A 44 -8.73 -6.46 -14.32
C VAL A 44 -7.44 -5.65 -14.48
N MET A 45 -6.99 -4.95 -13.44
CA MET A 45 -5.75 -4.18 -13.45
C MET A 45 -4.54 -5.06 -13.83
N GLN A 46 -4.39 -6.26 -13.26
CA GLN A 46 -3.33 -7.20 -13.63
C GLN A 46 -3.31 -7.52 -15.12
N SER A 47 -4.48 -7.69 -15.73
CA SER A 47 -4.62 -7.97 -17.17
C SER A 47 -4.34 -6.75 -18.06
N THR A 48 -4.50 -5.54 -17.52
CA THR A 48 -4.33 -4.28 -18.26
C THR A 48 -2.91 -3.70 -18.12
N LEU A 49 -2.15 -4.15 -17.12
CA LEU A 49 -0.79 -3.68 -16.89
C LEU A 49 0.14 -4.08 -18.06
N PRO A 50 0.98 -3.17 -18.56
CA PRO A 50 1.93 -3.48 -19.64
C PRO A 50 3.03 -4.46 -19.18
N ASP A 51 3.60 -5.22 -20.11
CA ASP A 51 4.70 -6.18 -19.87
C ASP A 51 6.06 -5.50 -19.66
N ARG A 52 6.08 -4.50 -18.78
CA ARG A 52 7.30 -3.83 -18.32
C ARG A 52 7.39 -3.86 -16.80
N THR A 53 8.62 -3.86 -16.29
CA THR A 53 8.86 -3.66 -14.87
C THR A 53 8.49 -2.23 -14.49
N MET A 54 7.54 -2.08 -13.57
CA MET A 54 7.15 -0.81 -12.98
C MET A 54 7.40 -0.85 -11.48
N SER A 55 7.81 0.30 -10.95
CA SER A 55 7.86 0.57 -9.52
C SER A 55 6.44 0.71 -8.95
N ALA A 56 6.31 0.59 -7.62
CA ALA A 56 5.03 0.80 -6.94
C ALA A 56 4.45 2.21 -7.21
N MET A 57 5.32 3.22 -7.38
CA MET A 57 4.89 4.58 -7.71
C MET A 57 4.34 4.68 -9.13
N GLU A 58 4.98 4.05 -10.11
CA GLU A 58 4.49 4.03 -11.50
C GLU A 58 3.16 3.27 -11.63
N ILE A 59 2.98 2.19 -10.88
CA ILE A 59 1.70 1.47 -10.82
C ILE A 59 0.61 2.37 -10.23
N PHE A 60 0.93 3.14 -9.18
CA PHE A 60 -0.01 4.08 -8.59
C PHE A 60 -0.42 5.20 -9.55
N GLU A 61 0.54 5.80 -10.27
CA GLU A 61 0.24 6.81 -11.29
C GLU A 61 -0.63 6.22 -12.41
N PHE A 62 -0.36 4.99 -12.86
CA PHE A 62 -1.20 4.29 -13.84
C PHE A 62 -2.64 4.10 -13.35
N VAL A 63 -2.82 3.67 -12.09
CA VAL A 63 -4.15 3.52 -11.48
C VAL A 63 -4.87 4.87 -11.39
N ARG A 64 -4.15 5.93 -11.02
CA ARG A 64 -4.71 7.29 -10.90
C ARG A 64 -5.12 7.86 -12.25
N GLU A 65 -4.36 7.60 -13.31
CA GLU A 65 -4.68 8.06 -14.66
C GLU A 65 -5.84 7.28 -15.29
N ALA A 66 -5.97 5.99 -14.97
CA ALA A 66 -7.02 5.14 -15.53
C ALA A 66 -8.42 5.48 -15.00
N ASP A 67 -8.53 6.06 -13.79
CA ASP A 67 -9.77 6.48 -13.10
C ASP A 67 -10.88 5.42 -13.06
N CYS A 68 -10.54 4.16 -13.30
CA CYS A 68 -11.48 3.04 -13.44
C CYS A 68 -11.34 1.99 -12.33
N TYR A 69 -10.44 2.23 -11.37
CA TYR A 69 -10.18 1.33 -10.24
C TYR A 69 -10.28 2.11 -8.90
N PRO A 70 -11.50 2.56 -8.51
CA PRO A 70 -11.68 3.41 -7.34
C PRO A 70 -11.24 2.72 -6.03
N ASN A 71 -11.51 1.43 -5.86
CA ASN A 71 -11.12 0.71 -4.64
C ASN A 71 -9.60 0.51 -4.57
N ILE A 72 -8.97 0.20 -5.70
CA ILE A 72 -7.49 0.10 -5.77
C ILE A 72 -6.84 1.45 -5.48
N ALA A 73 -7.36 2.54 -6.05
CA ALA A 73 -6.83 3.89 -5.84
C ALA A 73 -6.83 4.26 -4.34
N ILE A 74 -7.95 4.00 -3.66
CA ILE A 74 -8.08 4.20 -2.21
C ILE A 74 -7.09 3.32 -1.45
N ALA A 75 -6.98 2.03 -1.78
CA ALA A 75 -6.08 1.10 -1.11
C ALA A 75 -4.61 1.54 -1.22
N TYR A 76 -4.16 1.95 -2.41
CA TYR A 76 -2.81 2.48 -2.60
C TYR A 76 -2.60 3.80 -1.85
N GLN A 77 -3.60 4.70 -1.83
CA GLN A 77 -3.50 5.96 -1.10
C GLN A 77 -3.32 5.73 0.40
N ILE A 78 -4.09 4.80 0.99
CA ILE A 78 -3.93 4.39 2.40
C ILE A 78 -2.53 3.80 2.62
N PHE A 79 -2.09 2.89 1.74
CA PHE A 79 -0.79 2.23 1.86
C PHE A 79 0.38 3.22 1.81
N PHE A 80 0.39 4.14 0.83
CA PHE A 80 1.42 5.16 0.71
C PHE A 80 1.37 6.15 1.88
N THR A 81 0.18 6.56 2.32
CA THR A 81 0.05 7.45 3.49
C THR A 81 0.60 6.79 4.75
N MET A 82 0.31 5.51 4.96
CA MET A 82 0.85 4.74 6.08
C MET A 82 2.39 4.64 6.00
N LEU A 83 2.95 4.27 4.84
CA LEU A 83 4.40 4.21 4.65
C LEU A 83 5.09 5.56 4.88
N VAL A 84 4.53 6.63 4.33
CA VAL A 84 5.05 8.00 4.49
C VAL A 84 4.99 8.42 5.96
N THR A 85 3.91 8.09 6.66
CA THR A 85 3.75 8.37 8.09
C THR A 85 4.79 7.61 8.91
N VAL A 86 4.96 6.31 8.66
CA VAL A 86 5.97 5.47 9.34
C VAL A 86 7.38 6.03 9.13
N ALA A 87 7.76 6.35 7.88
CA ALA A 87 9.07 6.92 7.58
C ALA A 87 9.30 8.29 8.26
N SER A 88 8.26 9.14 8.31
CA SER A 88 8.32 10.44 8.99
C SER A 88 8.51 10.27 10.50
N VAL A 89 7.76 9.35 11.10
CA VAL A 89 7.87 9.01 12.52
C VAL A 89 9.26 8.48 12.84
N GLU A 90 9.79 7.49 12.10
CA GLU A 90 11.13 6.95 12.32
C GLU A 90 12.22 8.03 12.22
N ARG A 91 12.13 8.91 11.21
CA ARG A 91 13.07 10.03 11.03
C ARG A 91 12.99 11.02 12.20
N SER A 92 11.79 11.36 12.67
CA SER A 92 11.60 12.25 13.81
C SER A 92 12.12 11.63 15.12
N PHE A 93 11.88 10.35 15.35
CA PHE A 93 12.40 9.60 16.50
C PHE A 93 13.92 9.50 16.50
N SER A 94 14.53 9.31 15.32
CA SER A 94 16.00 9.33 15.18
C SER A 94 16.59 10.68 15.59
N LYS A 95 15.98 11.79 15.17
CA LYS A 95 16.38 13.15 15.60
C LYS A 95 16.22 13.35 17.11
N LEU A 96 15.10 12.91 17.69
CA LEU A 96 14.86 12.99 19.12
C LEU A 96 15.92 12.20 19.91
N LYS A 97 16.28 11.01 19.43
CA LYS A 97 17.34 10.18 20.02
C LYS A 97 18.70 10.91 20.01
N LEU A 98 19.05 11.57 18.91
CA LEU A 98 20.28 12.36 18.80
C LEU A 98 20.31 13.52 19.81
N LEU A 99 19.22 14.28 19.92
CA LEU A 99 19.08 15.37 20.90
C LEU A 99 19.22 14.87 22.34
N LYS A 100 18.52 13.78 22.70
CA LYS A 100 18.63 13.18 24.04
C LYS A 100 20.04 12.70 24.33
N ASN A 101 20.75 12.15 23.34
CA ASN A 101 22.14 11.75 23.53
C ASN A 101 23.07 12.94 23.73
N TYR A 102 22.93 14.01 22.93
CA TYR A 102 23.72 15.24 23.06
C TYR A 102 23.59 15.86 24.47
N LEU A 103 22.36 16.02 24.98
CA LEU A 103 22.12 16.57 26.31
C LEU A 103 22.76 15.75 27.43
N ARG A 104 22.74 14.41 27.32
CA ARG A 104 23.38 13.52 28.29
C ARG A 104 24.91 13.50 28.19
N SER A 105 25.47 13.85 27.03
CA SER A 105 26.92 13.87 26.78
C SER A 105 27.59 15.20 27.18
N THR A 106 26.79 16.24 27.47
CA THR A 106 27.28 17.59 27.80
C THR A 106 27.30 17.83 29.32
N MET A 107 27.64 16.80 30.09
CA MET A 107 28.05 16.90 31.51
C MET A 107 29.54 16.63 31.63
#